data_AF-A0A6L4AE81-F1
#
_entry.id   AF-A0A6L4AE81-F1
#
_cell.length_a   1.000
_cell.length_b   1.000
_cell.length_c   1.000
_cell.angle_alpha   90.00
_cell.angle_beta   90.00
_cell.angle_gamma   90.00
#
_symmetry.space_group_name_H-M   'P 1'
#
loop_
_entity.id
_entity.type
_entity.pdbx_description
1 polymer ?
#
loop_
_entity_poly.entity_id
_entity_poly.type
_entity_poly.pdbx_seq_one_letter_code
_entity_poly.pdbx_strand_id
1 'polypeptide(L)'
;MKHWFILGILLLLPFTVWACSEEEPDNGGQNTSSNNSSSNNNTNLGYPAKPANLTSAAVTDVIDGDTVDLDDGQRVRLIGINTPEREQPFYEEASNFLKNRLDGKRVEIEYDQETTDQYGRTLAYIWLGDVLINQEILSQGFANAYSVPPNVRYEQVFLLTEQAAQSAGVGMWKPASASVIIRFISYDPPGPDDENLNGEYVEFQNKGTDTVELSGFTVEDAANNNYTFGAVTVAPEQTLRLYSGCGQDTYNAVYWCSDNSVWNNSGDSAILRDAEGLYIAAYQY
;
A
#
# COMPACT_ATOMS: atom_id res chain seq x y z
N MET A 1 -43.53 -19.00 51.00
CA MET A 1 -44.24 -20.23 51.41
C MET A 1 -44.49 -21.09 50.16
N LYS A 2 -44.49 -22.43 50.30
CA LYS A 2 -45.07 -23.47 49.39
C LYS A 2 -44.95 -23.23 47.86
N HIS A 3 -44.08 -23.89 47.11
CA HIS A 3 -44.02 -25.34 46.75
C HIS A 3 -45.26 -25.91 46.05
N TRP A 4 -45.07 -26.31 44.78
CA TRP A 4 -45.30 -27.69 44.30
C TRP A 4 -44.54 -27.92 42.97
N PHE A 5 -44.72 -29.08 42.32
CA PHE A 5 -43.75 -30.19 42.33
C PHE A 5 -44.02 -31.13 41.14
N ILE A 6 -43.16 -32.14 40.93
CA ILE A 6 -43.41 -33.42 40.21
C ILE A 6 -43.57 -33.36 38.67
N LEU A 7 -43.08 -34.32 37.86
CA LEU A 7 -41.97 -35.29 37.99
C LEU A 7 -41.71 -35.98 36.61
N GLY A 8 -40.46 -36.31 36.29
CA GLY A 8 -40.13 -37.50 35.47
C GLY A 8 -39.56 -37.27 34.07
N ILE A 9 -38.86 -38.23 33.44
CA ILE A 9 -38.44 -39.59 33.89
C ILE A 9 -37.06 -39.93 33.31
N LEU A 10 -36.28 -40.76 34.00
CA LEU A 10 -34.98 -41.31 33.58
C LEU A 10 -35.15 -42.71 32.95
N LEU A 11 -34.42 -43.03 31.89
CA LEU A 11 -34.27 -44.39 31.37
C LEU A 11 -32.88 -44.62 30.75
N LEU A 12 -32.37 -45.86 30.83
CA LEU A 12 -30.99 -46.25 30.53
C LEU A 12 -30.94 -47.60 29.79
N LEU A 13 -30.06 -47.69 28.78
CA LEU A 13 -29.41 -48.92 28.29
C LEU A 13 -30.33 -49.96 27.59
N PRO A 14 -29.81 -50.95 26.81
CA PRO A 14 -28.44 -51.48 26.82
C PRO A 14 -27.68 -51.56 25.49
N PHE A 15 -26.41 -51.95 25.60
CA PHE A 15 -25.55 -52.46 24.52
C PHE A 15 -26.14 -53.72 23.87
N THR A 16 -25.86 -53.90 22.57
CA THR A 16 -25.56 -55.22 22.00
C THR A 16 -24.25 -55.16 21.22
N VAL A 17 -23.48 -56.24 21.29
CA VAL A 17 -22.27 -56.45 20.48
C VAL A 17 -22.62 -57.42 19.36
N TRP A 18 -22.11 -57.17 18.15
CA TRP A 18 -21.98 -58.22 17.14
C TRP A 18 -20.58 -58.15 16.51
N ALA A 19 -20.10 -59.30 16.06
CA ALA A 19 -18.74 -59.52 15.58
C ALA A 19 -18.77 -60.39 14.31
N CYS A 20 -17.58 -60.75 13.80
CA CYS A 20 -17.29 -61.30 12.46
C CYS A 20 -17.20 -60.19 11.37
N SER A 21 -16.28 -60.26 10.41
CA SER A 21 -15.16 -61.20 10.21
C SER A 21 -13.95 -60.47 9.62
N GLU A 22 -12.75 -61.03 9.83
CA GLU A 22 -11.57 -60.68 9.03
C GLU A 22 -11.70 -61.27 7.62
N GLU A 23 -11.30 -60.50 6.60
CA GLU A 23 -10.77 -61.00 5.32
C GLU A 23 -10.02 -59.86 4.60
N GLU A 24 -8.78 -60.12 4.19
CA GLU A 24 -7.87 -59.26 3.41
C GLU A 24 -6.96 -60.18 2.57
N PRO A 25 -6.30 -59.73 1.48
CA PRO A 25 -6.42 -58.45 0.78
C PRO A 25 -6.62 -58.62 -0.76
N ASP A 26 -6.77 -57.50 -1.50
CA ASP A 26 -6.07 -57.36 -2.79
C ASP A 26 -5.77 -55.89 -3.14
N ASN A 27 -4.87 -55.71 -4.11
CA ASN A 27 -4.13 -54.50 -4.48
C ASN A 27 -4.87 -53.64 -5.53
N GLY A 28 -5.09 -52.35 -5.22
CA GLY A 28 -5.70 -51.40 -6.16
C GLY A 28 -5.55 -49.95 -5.69
N GLY A 29 -4.38 -49.35 -5.92
CA GLY A 29 -4.09 -48.01 -5.40
C GLY A 29 -4.67 -46.86 -6.23
N GLN A 30 -5.13 -45.81 -5.54
CA GLN A 30 -4.91 -44.43 -5.99
C GLN A 30 -4.61 -43.52 -4.80
N ASN A 31 -3.64 -42.63 -4.98
CA ASN A 31 -3.07 -41.81 -3.91
C ASN A 31 -3.79 -40.45 -3.83
N THR A 32 -4.65 -40.28 -2.83
CA THR A 32 -5.34 -39.02 -2.52
C THR A 32 -5.15 -38.63 -1.06
N SER A 33 -3.89 -38.57 -0.61
CA SER A 33 -3.53 -37.88 0.63
C SER A 33 -3.85 -36.39 0.52
N SER A 34 -5.04 -36.00 0.97
CA SER A 34 -5.47 -34.61 1.15
C SER A 34 -4.62 -33.93 2.22
N ASN A 35 -3.42 -33.47 1.83
CA ASN A 35 -2.53 -32.71 2.70
C ASN A 35 -3.21 -31.39 3.07
N ASN A 36 -3.67 -31.33 4.31
CA ASN A 36 -4.32 -30.19 4.91
C ASN A 36 -3.28 -29.08 5.16
N SER A 37 -3.03 -28.25 4.14
CA SER A 37 -2.09 -27.13 4.17
C SER A 37 -2.60 -25.99 5.05
N SER A 38 -2.57 -26.20 6.37
CA SER A 38 -2.75 -25.15 7.37
C SER A 38 -1.80 -23.98 7.10
N SER A 39 -2.32 -22.76 7.30
CA SER A 39 -1.59 -21.51 7.08
C SER A 39 -0.19 -21.54 7.70
N ASN A 40 0.81 -21.33 6.84
CA ASN A 40 2.15 -20.93 7.19
C ASN A 40 2.41 -19.55 6.57
N ASN A 41 1.67 -18.54 7.04
CA ASN A 41 1.89 -17.13 6.68
C ASN A 41 3.18 -16.60 7.33
N ASN A 42 4.31 -17.23 7.01
CA ASN A 42 5.64 -16.71 7.28
C ASN A 42 6.01 -15.81 6.09
N THR A 43 5.77 -14.50 6.22
CA THR A 43 5.99 -13.49 5.17
C THR A 43 7.48 -13.29 4.92
N ASN A 44 8.08 -14.23 4.19
CA ASN A 44 9.33 -13.98 3.49
C ASN A 44 9.08 -12.84 2.50
N LEU A 45 9.60 -11.65 2.81
CA LEU A 45 9.43 -10.41 2.03
C LEU A 45 10.06 -10.45 0.63
N GLY A 46 10.55 -11.62 0.20
CA GLY A 46 10.96 -11.85 -1.18
C GLY A 46 12.24 -11.13 -1.59
N TYR A 47 13.09 -10.75 -0.62
CA TYR A 47 14.40 -10.12 -0.84
C TYR A 47 15.13 -10.80 -2.00
N PRO A 48 15.26 -10.13 -3.16
CA PRO A 48 15.77 -10.77 -4.36
C PRO A 48 17.27 -11.00 -4.23
N ALA A 49 17.76 -12.09 -4.82
CA ALA A 49 19.19 -12.28 -4.97
C ALA A 49 19.70 -11.38 -6.12
N LYS A 50 20.73 -10.57 -5.85
CA LYS A 50 21.32 -9.67 -6.86
C LYS A 50 21.77 -10.44 -8.11
N PRO A 51 21.43 -9.97 -9.33
CA PRO A 51 21.93 -10.58 -10.56
C PRO A 51 23.46 -10.48 -10.71
N ALA A 52 24.04 -11.41 -11.46
CA ALA A 52 25.47 -11.39 -11.77
C ALA A 52 25.79 -10.45 -12.93
N ASN A 53 26.99 -9.85 -12.89
CA ASN A 53 27.58 -9.00 -13.95
C ASN A 53 26.86 -7.65 -14.20
N LEU A 54 26.27 -7.06 -13.16
CA LEU A 54 25.76 -5.67 -13.23
C LEU A 54 26.90 -4.67 -13.48
N THR A 55 26.59 -3.59 -14.21
CA THR A 55 27.48 -2.41 -14.32
C THR A 55 27.58 -1.73 -12.96
N SER A 56 28.71 -1.10 -12.64
CA SER A 56 28.86 -0.36 -11.39
C SER A 56 29.47 1.02 -11.59
N ALA A 57 28.93 2.01 -10.89
CA ALA A 57 29.31 3.42 -10.90
C ALA A 57 29.45 3.94 -9.45
N ALA A 58 30.03 5.11 -9.25
CA ALA A 58 29.98 5.83 -7.98
C ALA A 58 28.86 6.86 -7.98
N VAL A 59 28.11 6.96 -6.88
CA VAL A 59 27.12 8.03 -6.66
C VAL A 59 27.87 9.33 -6.36
N THR A 60 27.57 10.36 -7.14
CA THR A 60 28.22 11.69 -7.06
C THR A 60 27.34 12.73 -6.36
N ASP A 61 26.02 12.61 -6.45
CA ASP A 61 25.06 13.32 -5.61
C ASP A 61 23.75 12.52 -5.45
N VAL A 62 22.96 12.88 -4.45
CA VAL A 62 21.61 12.36 -4.20
C VAL A 62 20.67 13.54 -4.18
N ILE A 63 19.71 13.55 -5.10
CA ILE A 63 18.90 14.72 -5.49
C ILE A 63 17.65 14.85 -4.62
N ASP A 64 17.06 13.71 -4.27
CA ASP A 64 15.81 13.54 -3.52
C ASP A 64 15.75 12.07 -3.00
N GLY A 65 14.56 11.57 -2.66
CA GLY A 65 14.37 10.21 -2.12
C GLY A 65 14.44 9.08 -3.15
N ASP A 66 14.41 9.36 -4.46
CA ASP A 66 14.40 8.33 -5.51
C ASP A 66 15.24 8.65 -6.75
N THR A 67 15.99 9.76 -6.76
CA THR A 67 16.88 10.18 -7.85
C THR A 67 18.32 10.41 -7.40
N VAL A 68 19.29 9.83 -8.12
CA VAL A 68 20.73 9.96 -7.86
C VAL A 68 21.52 10.29 -9.13
N ASP A 69 22.65 11.00 -8.99
CA ASP A 69 23.62 11.23 -10.06
C ASP A 69 24.86 10.33 -9.90
N LEU A 70 25.43 9.88 -11.02
CA LEU A 70 26.53 8.91 -11.09
C LEU A 70 27.80 9.46 -11.73
N ASP A 71 28.96 8.82 -11.49
CA ASP A 71 30.29 9.23 -11.98
C ASP A 71 30.51 8.96 -13.48
N ASP A 72 29.62 8.19 -14.12
CA ASP A 72 29.52 8.05 -15.58
C ASP A 72 28.65 9.14 -16.25
N GLY A 73 28.03 10.02 -15.45
CA GLY A 73 27.17 11.12 -15.91
C GLY A 73 25.70 10.77 -16.04
N GLN A 74 25.27 9.57 -15.64
CA GLN A 74 23.84 9.22 -15.61
C GLN A 74 23.12 9.84 -14.40
N ARG A 75 21.92 10.37 -14.63
CA ARG A 75 20.92 10.63 -13.58
C ARG A 75 19.94 9.47 -13.55
N VAL A 76 19.94 8.70 -12.47
CA VAL A 76 19.08 7.51 -12.30
C VAL A 76 17.87 7.85 -11.45
N ARG A 77 16.68 7.57 -11.97
CA ARG A 77 15.43 7.44 -11.20
C ARG A 77 15.23 5.97 -10.84
N LEU A 78 15.06 5.71 -9.54
CA LEU A 78 14.78 4.37 -9.01
C LEU A 78 13.41 3.88 -9.50
N ILE A 79 13.38 2.69 -10.11
CA ILE A 79 12.16 2.02 -10.59
C ILE A 79 11.35 1.45 -9.41
N GLY A 80 10.02 1.48 -9.51
CA GLY A 80 9.11 0.72 -8.64
C GLY A 80 8.77 1.40 -7.31
N ILE A 81 9.24 2.63 -7.10
CA ILE A 81 9.00 3.44 -5.90
C ILE A 81 8.58 4.86 -6.27
N ASN A 82 7.85 5.52 -5.38
CA ASN A 82 7.62 6.96 -5.38
C ASN A 82 7.93 7.49 -3.98
N THR A 83 8.82 8.47 -3.85
CA THR A 83 9.02 9.18 -2.57
C THR A 83 8.15 10.44 -2.50
N PRO A 84 7.89 11.00 -1.30
CA PRO A 84 7.18 12.27 -1.18
C PRO A 84 7.91 13.36 -1.96
N GLU A 85 7.15 14.25 -2.62
CA GLU A 85 7.69 15.38 -3.37
C GLU A 85 8.16 16.51 -2.46
N ARG A 86 8.93 17.47 -3.01
CA ARG A 86 9.43 18.59 -2.20
C ARG A 86 8.28 19.39 -1.58
N GLU A 87 8.51 19.84 -0.34
CA GLU A 87 7.54 20.53 0.54
C GLU A 87 6.45 19.62 1.13
N GLN A 88 6.35 18.34 0.72
CA GLN A 88 5.51 17.35 1.41
C GLN A 88 6.20 16.81 2.69
N PRO A 89 5.43 16.32 3.69
CA PRO A 89 5.96 15.56 4.81
C PRO A 89 6.82 14.37 4.36
N PHE A 90 7.83 14.01 5.15
CA PHE A 90 8.78 12.92 4.87
C PHE A 90 9.70 13.08 3.64
N TYR A 91 9.61 14.16 2.86
CA TYR A 91 10.58 14.47 1.76
C TYR A 91 12.03 14.50 2.26
N GLU A 92 12.28 15.21 3.36
CA GLU A 92 13.61 15.31 3.97
C GLU A 92 14.05 13.96 4.53
N GLU A 93 13.18 13.22 5.23
CA GLU A 93 13.49 11.89 5.75
C GLU A 93 13.87 10.90 4.63
N ALA A 94 13.13 10.87 3.52
CA ALA A 94 13.42 10.03 2.36
C ALA A 94 14.75 10.41 1.68
N SER A 95 14.92 11.70 1.40
CA SER A 95 16.14 12.25 0.76
C SER A 95 17.37 12.02 1.63
N ASN A 96 17.28 12.27 2.95
CA ASN A 96 18.37 12.03 3.88
C ASN A 96 18.62 10.54 4.12
N PHE A 97 17.60 9.66 4.06
CA PHE A 97 17.82 8.21 4.08
C PHE A 97 18.67 7.78 2.87
N LEU A 98 18.25 8.14 1.65
CA LEU A 98 18.97 7.75 0.44
C LEU A 98 20.39 8.35 0.42
N LYS A 99 20.55 9.62 0.84
CA LYS A 99 21.86 10.27 0.93
C LYS A 99 22.80 9.60 1.93
N ASN A 100 22.34 9.34 3.16
CA ASN A 100 23.15 8.63 4.17
C ASN A 100 23.53 7.21 3.70
N ARG A 101 22.69 6.56 2.89
CA ARG A 101 22.92 5.22 2.36
C ARG A 101 23.90 5.20 1.19
N LEU A 102 23.81 6.17 0.27
CA LEU A 102 24.47 6.13 -1.05
C LEU A 102 25.57 7.17 -1.29
N ASP A 103 25.67 8.26 -0.54
CA ASP A 103 26.62 9.34 -0.81
C ASP A 103 28.09 8.84 -0.85
N GLY A 104 28.77 9.11 -1.96
CA GLY A 104 30.13 8.65 -2.27
C GLY A 104 30.32 7.12 -2.33
N LYS A 105 29.24 6.32 -2.42
CA LYS A 105 29.33 4.85 -2.52
C LYS A 105 29.42 4.42 -3.98
N ARG A 106 30.06 3.26 -4.22
CA ARG A 106 29.89 2.54 -5.49
C ARG A 106 28.66 1.64 -5.40
N VAL A 107 27.80 1.75 -6.40
CA VAL A 107 26.56 1.00 -6.54
C VAL A 107 26.61 0.13 -7.80
N GLU A 108 25.74 -0.87 -7.85
CA GLU A 108 25.56 -1.77 -8.99
C GLU A 108 24.17 -1.51 -9.61
N ILE A 109 24.13 -1.33 -10.92
CA ILE A 109 22.98 -0.81 -11.67
C ILE A 109 22.30 -1.97 -12.40
N GLU A 110 21.02 -2.20 -12.12
CA GLU A 110 20.20 -3.18 -12.82
C GLU A 110 19.08 -2.49 -13.61
N TYR A 111 19.15 -2.58 -14.93
CA TYR A 111 18.11 -2.08 -15.82
C TYR A 111 16.94 -3.07 -15.94
N ASP A 112 15.73 -2.55 -16.16
CA ASP A 112 14.57 -3.35 -16.57
C ASP A 112 14.35 -3.30 -18.10
N GLN A 113 13.10 -3.34 -18.59
CA GLN A 113 12.81 -3.46 -20.02
C GLN A 113 13.01 -2.14 -20.78
N GLU A 114 12.66 -1.01 -20.15
CA GLU A 114 12.94 0.34 -20.63
C GLU A 114 13.97 1.03 -19.73
N THR A 115 15.02 1.59 -20.32
CA THR A 115 16.19 2.08 -19.59
C THR A 115 16.19 3.59 -19.36
N THR A 116 15.23 4.33 -19.91
CA THR A 116 15.18 5.81 -19.88
C THR A 116 13.75 6.31 -19.91
N ASP A 117 13.43 7.36 -19.13
CA ASP A 117 12.12 8.00 -19.13
C ASP A 117 11.99 9.15 -20.15
N GLN A 118 10.79 9.74 -20.24
CA GLN A 118 10.47 10.86 -21.13
C GLN A 118 11.27 12.15 -20.85
N TYR A 119 11.89 12.26 -19.67
CA TYR A 119 12.73 13.39 -19.27
C TYR A 119 14.23 13.13 -19.53
N GLY A 120 14.58 11.93 -20.01
CA GLY A 120 15.95 11.52 -20.26
C GLY A 120 16.70 11.05 -19.00
N ARG A 121 16.00 10.78 -17.89
CA ARG A 121 16.61 10.10 -16.74
C ARG A 121 16.76 8.62 -17.05
N THR A 122 17.85 8.01 -16.59
CA THR A 122 18.02 6.56 -16.59
C THR A 122 17.01 5.91 -15.63
N LEU A 123 16.38 4.82 -16.05
CA LEU A 123 15.53 3.99 -15.22
C LEU A 123 16.30 2.72 -14.79
N ALA A 124 16.49 2.53 -13.48
CA ALA A 124 17.14 1.33 -12.94
C ALA A 124 16.70 0.99 -11.51
N TYR A 125 17.01 -0.25 -11.11
CA TYR A 125 17.13 -0.67 -9.71
C TYR A 125 18.58 -0.46 -9.25
N ILE A 126 18.76 0.00 -8.01
CA ILE A 126 20.08 0.30 -7.43
C ILE A 126 20.40 -0.72 -6.33
N TRP A 127 21.58 -1.34 -6.46
CA TRP A 127 22.12 -2.28 -5.49
C TRP A 127 23.35 -1.70 -4.78
N LEU A 128 23.49 -1.95 -3.48
CA LEU A 128 24.68 -1.61 -2.70
C LEU A 128 25.18 -2.85 -1.96
N GLY A 129 26.11 -3.57 -2.57
CA GLY A 129 26.39 -4.95 -2.16
C GLY A 129 25.17 -5.81 -2.51
N ASP A 130 24.73 -6.68 -1.61
CA ASP A 130 23.61 -7.60 -1.89
C ASP A 130 22.26 -7.04 -1.41
N VAL A 131 22.15 -5.72 -1.22
CA VAL A 131 20.92 -5.01 -0.80
C VAL A 131 20.36 -4.19 -1.95
N LEU A 132 19.09 -4.45 -2.31
CA LEU A 132 18.30 -3.67 -3.25
C LEU A 132 17.75 -2.42 -2.55
N ILE A 133 18.27 -1.25 -2.90
CA ILE A 133 17.96 0.03 -2.23
C ILE A 133 16.49 0.43 -2.41
N ASN A 134 15.91 0.13 -3.58
CA ASN A 134 14.49 0.34 -3.89
C ASN A 134 13.59 -0.39 -2.87
N GLN A 135 13.97 -1.60 -2.44
CA GLN A 135 13.26 -2.33 -1.38
C GLN A 135 13.60 -1.77 0.01
N GLU A 136 14.85 -1.37 0.24
CA GLU A 136 15.29 -0.87 1.54
C GLU A 136 14.55 0.42 1.95
N ILE A 137 14.33 1.37 1.03
CA ILE A 137 13.59 2.61 1.32
C ILE A 137 12.10 2.37 1.61
N LEU A 138 11.45 1.45 0.88
CA LEU A 138 10.09 0.99 1.19
C LEU A 138 10.03 0.39 2.60
N SER A 139 11.01 -0.43 2.98
CA SER A 139 11.04 -1.09 4.29
C SER A 139 11.12 -0.14 5.48
N GLN A 140 11.59 1.10 5.27
CA GLN A 140 11.64 2.14 6.30
C GLN A 140 10.35 3.00 6.33
N GLY A 141 9.46 2.86 5.35
CA GLY A 141 8.26 3.69 5.20
C GLY A 141 8.58 5.09 4.68
N PHE A 142 9.51 5.23 3.74
CA PHE A 142 9.87 6.51 3.12
C PHE A 142 9.52 6.60 1.62
N ALA A 143 8.80 5.60 1.10
CA ALA A 143 8.31 5.54 -0.27
C ALA A 143 6.97 4.78 -0.34
N ASN A 144 6.13 5.14 -1.31
CA ASN A 144 5.02 4.33 -1.81
C ASN A 144 5.56 3.35 -2.89
N ALA A 145 4.94 2.19 -3.07
CA ALA A 145 5.28 1.23 -4.13
C ALA A 145 4.56 1.58 -5.44
N TYR A 146 5.31 2.02 -6.45
CA TYR A 146 4.75 2.52 -7.72
C TYR A 146 5.53 2.01 -8.94
N SER A 147 4.92 1.13 -9.73
CA SER A 147 5.54 0.51 -10.91
C SER A 147 4.82 0.93 -12.19
N VAL A 148 5.59 1.25 -13.23
CA VAL A 148 5.06 1.65 -14.55
C VAL A 148 5.45 0.57 -15.57
N PRO A 149 4.48 -0.16 -16.16
CA PRO A 149 4.76 -1.12 -17.23
C PRO A 149 5.51 -0.45 -18.40
N PRO A 150 6.55 -1.09 -18.96
CA PRO A 150 6.93 -2.50 -18.80
C PRO A 150 7.88 -2.82 -17.61
N ASN A 151 8.23 -1.85 -16.77
CA ASN A 151 9.26 -1.97 -15.74
C ASN A 151 8.71 -2.44 -14.38
N VAL A 152 8.36 -3.73 -14.30
CA VAL A 152 7.63 -4.35 -13.17
C VAL A 152 8.38 -5.51 -12.48
N ARG A 153 9.67 -5.74 -12.76
CA ARG A 153 10.45 -6.92 -12.30
C ARG A 153 10.34 -7.23 -10.79
N TYR A 154 10.22 -6.20 -9.95
CA TYR A 154 10.13 -6.33 -8.49
C TYR A 154 8.82 -5.81 -7.88
N GLU A 155 7.80 -5.51 -8.69
CA GLU A 155 6.49 -4.96 -8.27
C GLU A 155 5.88 -5.72 -7.08
N GLN A 156 5.73 -7.05 -7.19
CA GLN A 156 5.15 -7.86 -6.11
C GLN A 156 5.98 -7.86 -4.82
N VAL A 157 7.32 -7.72 -4.92
CA VAL A 157 8.23 -7.61 -3.76
C VAL A 157 8.07 -6.25 -3.08
N PHE A 158 7.90 -5.20 -3.86
CA PHE A 158 7.72 -3.83 -3.37
C PHE A 158 6.36 -3.66 -2.68
N LEU A 159 5.27 -4.15 -3.27
CA LEU A 159 3.93 -4.18 -2.64
C LEU A 159 3.93 -4.93 -1.30
N LEU A 160 4.61 -6.08 -1.21
CA LEU A 160 4.72 -6.84 0.04
C LEU A 160 5.62 -6.15 1.08
N THR A 161 6.63 -5.39 0.63
CA THR A 161 7.53 -4.63 1.52
C THR A 161 6.82 -3.40 2.08
N GLU A 162 6.05 -2.70 1.26
CA GLU A 162 5.20 -1.59 1.67
C GLU A 162 4.13 -2.05 2.67
N GLN A 163 3.38 -3.11 2.37
CA GLN A 163 2.40 -3.69 3.29
C GLN A 163 3.02 -4.09 4.64
N ALA A 164 4.27 -4.55 4.65
CA ALA A 164 5.01 -4.84 5.87
C ALA A 164 5.41 -3.56 6.63
N ALA A 165 5.81 -2.49 5.93
CA ALA A 165 6.11 -1.19 6.52
C ALA A 165 4.86 -0.50 7.10
N GLN A 166 3.73 -0.60 6.39
CA GLN A 166 2.38 -0.24 6.88
C GLN A 166 2.05 -0.98 8.18
N SER A 167 2.17 -2.31 8.16
CA SER A 167 1.90 -3.17 9.32
C SER A 167 2.83 -2.92 10.51
N ALA A 168 4.04 -2.41 10.27
CA ALA A 168 5.02 -2.06 11.29
C ALA A 168 4.90 -0.62 11.81
N GLY A 169 4.12 0.25 11.15
CA GLY A 169 3.96 1.66 11.53
C GLY A 169 5.24 2.49 11.44
N VAL A 170 6.09 2.22 10.44
CA VAL A 170 7.40 2.88 10.27
C VAL A 170 7.35 4.05 9.27
N GLY A 171 8.27 5.00 9.41
CA GLY A 171 8.36 6.17 8.51
C GLY A 171 7.06 6.99 8.49
N MET A 172 6.47 7.14 7.31
CA MET A 172 5.19 7.79 7.04
C MET A 172 3.96 6.93 7.36
N TRP A 173 4.16 5.64 7.68
CA TRP A 173 3.08 4.71 8.07
C TRP A 173 2.79 4.71 9.57
N LYS A 174 3.48 5.54 10.36
CA LYS A 174 3.14 5.77 11.78
C LYS A 174 1.66 6.20 11.88
N PRO A 175 0.88 5.63 12.80
CA PRO A 175 -0.54 5.94 12.90
C PRO A 175 -0.77 7.35 13.46
N ALA A 176 -1.60 8.12 12.76
CA ALA A 176 -2.20 9.35 13.22
C ALA A 176 -3.21 9.10 14.38
N SER A 177 -3.64 10.17 15.06
CA SER A 177 -4.71 10.10 16.08
C SER A 177 -6.09 10.55 15.57
N ALA A 178 -6.21 10.94 14.30
CA ALA A 178 -7.48 11.40 13.71
C ALA A 178 -8.48 10.24 13.56
N SER A 179 -9.76 10.51 13.83
CA SER A 179 -10.84 9.51 13.76
C SER A 179 -11.64 9.55 12.44
N VAL A 180 -11.10 10.21 11.41
CA VAL A 180 -11.69 10.24 10.06
C VAL A 180 -11.20 9.05 9.27
N ILE A 181 -12.06 8.41 8.49
CA ILE A 181 -11.69 7.30 7.60
C ILE A 181 -12.08 7.62 6.16
N ILE A 182 -11.37 7.03 5.20
CA ILE A 182 -11.91 6.83 3.85
C ILE A 182 -13.02 5.79 3.99
N ARG A 183 -14.23 6.13 3.55
CA ARG A 183 -15.43 5.30 3.68
C ARG A 183 -15.82 4.63 2.37
N PHE A 184 -15.58 5.30 1.24
CA PHE A 184 -15.89 4.83 -0.11
C PHE A 184 -15.15 5.67 -1.16
N ILE A 185 -14.84 5.08 -2.32
CA ILE A 185 -14.38 5.79 -3.52
C ILE A 185 -15.35 5.48 -4.66
N SER A 186 -15.87 6.53 -5.30
CA SER A 186 -16.55 6.48 -6.59
C SER A 186 -15.50 6.68 -7.68
N TYR A 187 -15.23 5.65 -8.47
CA TYR A 187 -14.15 5.65 -9.49
C TYR A 187 -14.68 5.44 -10.93
N ASP A 188 -15.71 4.58 -11.11
CA ASP A 188 -16.38 4.29 -12.40
C ASP A 188 -17.78 4.96 -12.46
N PRO A 189 -17.88 6.27 -12.78
CA PRO A 189 -19.15 6.95 -12.97
C PRO A 189 -19.74 6.71 -14.38
N PRO A 190 -21.05 6.47 -14.55
CA PRO A 190 -21.64 6.22 -15.87
C PRO A 190 -21.48 7.38 -16.88
N GLY A 191 -20.49 7.28 -17.77
CA GLY A 191 -20.17 8.23 -18.83
C GLY A 191 -18.75 7.99 -19.38
N PRO A 192 -18.21 8.91 -20.19
CA PRO A 192 -16.78 9.10 -20.34
C PRO A 192 -16.21 9.79 -19.08
N ASP A 193 -15.08 9.31 -18.57
CA ASP A 193 -14.44 9.85 -17.35
C ASP A 193 -14.08 11.34 -17.53
N ASP A 194 -13.58 11.70 -18.71
CA ASP A 194 -13.18 13.06 -19.12
C ASP A 194 -14.36 14.03 -19.30
N GLU A 195 -15.60 13.53 -19.45
CA GLU A 195 -16.81 14.36 -19.47
C GLU A 195 -17.45 14.53 -18.07
N ASN A 196 -17.01 13.79 -17.04
CA ASN A 196 -17.68 13.77 -15.72
C ASN A 196 -16.74 13.55 -14.51
N LEU A 197 -15.69 14.36 -14.38
CA LEU A 197 -14.76 14.37 -13.22
C LEU A 197 -15.43 14.64 -11.85
N ASN A 198 -16.71 15.02 -11.79
CA ASN A 198 -17.50 15.12 -10.54
C ASN A 198 -18.36 13.86 -10.26
N GLY A 199 -18.31 12.84 -11.12
CA GLY A 199 -18.78 11.49 -10.84
C GLY A 199 -17.75 10.67 -10.05
N GLU A 200 -16.47 10.96 -10.27
CA GLU A 200 -15.35 10.57 -9.42
C GLU A 200 -15.38 11.33 -8.08
N TYR A 201 -15.26 10.62 -6.94
CA TYR A 201 -15.04 11.23 -5.62
C TYR A 201 -14.62 10.24 -4.53
N VAL A 202 -13.88 10.73 -3.52
CA VAL A 202 -13.65 10.03 -2.25
C VAL A 202 -14.66 10.54 -1.21
N GLU A 203 -15.39 9.63 -0.55
CA GLU A 203 -16.22 9.95 0.62
C GLU A 203 -15.48 9.58 1.91
N PHE A 204 -15.29 10.56 2.78
CA PHE A 204 -14.72 10.42 4.13
C PHE A 204 -15.84 10.38 5.16
N GLN A 205 -15.61 9.75 6.31
CA GLN A 205 -16.51 9.85 7.48
C GLN A 205 -15.73 9.99 8.78
N ASN A 206 -16.14 10.92 9.65
CA ASN A 206 -15.65 10.95 11.03
C ASN A 206 -16.34 9.89 11.88
N LYS A 207 -15.56 8.98 12.48
CA LYS A 207 -15.99 7.92 13.40
C LYS A 207 -15.65 8.20 14.87
N GLY A 208 -15.07 9.36 15.17
CA GLY A 208 -14.81 9.84 16.52
C GLY A 208 -16.03 10.49 17.18
N THR A 209 -15.86 10.84 18.46
CA THR A 209 -16.85 11.57 19.27
C THR A 209 -16.77 13.08 19.13
N ASP A 210 -15.71 13.59 18.50
CA ASP A 210 -15.33 14.99 18.47
C ASP A 210 -15.16 15.46 17.02
N THR A 211 -15.42 16.75 16.75
CA THR A 211 -15.24 17.33 15.42
C THR A 211 -13.76 17.37 15.05
N VAL A 212 -13.42 16.88 13.85
CA VAL A 212 -12.06 16.94 13.31
C VAL A 212 -11.97 18.10 12.30
N GLU A 213 -10.94 18.92 12.42
CA GLU A 213 -10.50 19.90 11.42
C GLU A 213 -9.49 19.21 10.50
N LEU A 214 -9.65 19.38 9.18
CA LEU A 214 -8.81 18.71 8.17
C LEU A 214 -7.73 19.61 7.56
N SER A 215 -7.69 20.90 7.88
CA SER A 215 -6.69 21.83 7.31
C SER A 215 -5.26 21.28 7.36
N GLY A 216 -4.67 21.05 6.18
CA GLY A 216 -3.32 20.50 6.00
C GLY A 216 -3.24 18.97 5.85
N PHE A 217 -4.30 18.22 6.11
CA PHE A 217 -4.37 16.78 5.83
C PHE A 217 -4.24 16.54 4.33
N THR A 218 -3.70 15.38 3.93
CA THR A 218 -3.56 15.03 2.51
C THR A 218 -4.31 13.76 2.11
N VAL A 219 -4.71 13.71 0.85
CA VAL A 219 -5.24 12.52 0.16
C VAL A 219 -4.38 12.29 -1.07
N GLU A 220 -3.80 11.10 -1.17
CA GLU A 220 -2.74 10.75 -2.10
C GLU A 220 -3.09 9.44 -2.81
N ASP A 221 -2.92 9.37 -4.13
CA ASP A 221 -3.02 8.12 -4.91
C ASP A 221 -1.66 7.38 -5.01
N ALA A 222 -1.63 6.22 -5.68
CA ALA A 222 -0.38 5.49 -5.88
C ALA A 222 0.65 6.23 -6.78
N ALA A 223 0.21 7.21 -7.58
CA ALA A 223 1.03 7.98 -8.51
C ALA A 223 1.54 9.32 -7.95
N ASN A 224 1.29 9.61 -6.66
CA ASN A 224 1.54 10.89 -5.97
C ASN A 224 0.65 12.07 -6.46
N ASN A 225 -0.51 11.83 -7.08
CA ASN A 225 -1.55 12.87 -7.16
C ASN A 225 -2.03 13.16 -5.73
N ASN A 226 -1.71 14.34 -5.22
CA ASN A 226 -1.94 14.73 -3.82
C ASN A 226 -2.86 15.95 -3.72
N TYR A 227 -3.94 15.83 -2.94
CA TYR A 227 -4.81 16.92 -2.53
C TYR A 227 -4.54 17.27 -1.06
N THR A 228 -4.27 18.55 -0.78
CA THR A 228 -4.19 19.08 0.58
C THR A 228 -5.47 19.80 0.96
N PHE A 229 -6.11 19.41 2.05
CA PHE A 229 -7.34 20.04 2.53
C PHE A 229 -7.10 21.48 3.02
N GLY A 230 -7.99 22.40 2.61
CA GLY A 230 -8.16 23.70 3.26
C GLY A 230 -8.91 23.59 4.60
N ALA A 231 -9.29 24.73 5.17
CA ALA A 231 -10.05 24.76 6.43
C ALA A 231 -11.46 24.18 6.26
N VAL A 232 -11.67 22.95 6.75
CA VAL A 232 -12.94 22.23 6.67
C VAL A 232 -13.07 21.27 7.86
N THR A 233 -14.26 21.23 8.47
CA THR A 233 -14.55 20.41 9.64
C THR A 233 -15.53 19.28 9.34
N VAL A 234 -15.29 18.12 9.95
CA VAL A 234 -16.17 16.95 9.87
C VAL A 234 -16.62 16.61 11.30
N ALA A 235 -17.89 16.86 11.60
CA ALA A 235 -18.51 16.53 12.89
C ALA A 235 -18.70 14.99 13.04
N PRO A 236 -18.97 14.47 14.25
CA PRO A 236 -19.20 13.04 14.48
C PRO A 236 -20.27 12.43 13.55
N GLU A 237 -19.95 11.29 12.94
CA GLU A 237 -20.72 10.60 11.89
C GLU A 237 -21.04 11.41 10.61
N GLN A 238 -20.61 12.67 10.49
CA GLN A 238 -20.72 13.44 9.25
C GLN A 238 -19.81 12.84 8.16
N THR A 239 -20.27 12.92 6.90
CA THR A 239 -19.43 12.67 5.72
C THR A 239 -18.99 13.97 5.03
N LEU A 240 -17.82 13.90 4.40
CA LEU A 240 -17.27 14.91 3.49
C LEU A 240 -16.91 14.20 2.19
N ARG A 241 -17.07 14.87 1.04
CA ARG A 241 -16.62 14.37 -0.26
C ARG A 241 -15.54 15.25 -0.85
N LEU A 242 -14.50 14.62 -1.41
CA LEU A 242 -13.53 15.24 -2.31
C LEU A 242 -13.85 14.78 -3.72
N TYR A 243 -14.32 15.69 -4.57
CA TYR A 243 -14.58 15.44 -5.99
C TYR A 243 -13.33 15.73 -6.83
N SER A 244 -13.02 14.91 -7.83
CA SER A 244 -11.84 15.12 -8.71
C SER A 244 -11.97 16.40 -9.54
N GLY A 245 -13.18 16.71 -10.02
CA GLY A 245 -13.47 17.90 -10.81
C GLY A 245 -13.57 19.21 -10.01
N CYS A 246 -14.00 20.26 -10.69
CA CYS A 246 -14.20 21.59 -10.11
C CYS A 246 -15.62 21.82 -9.54
N GLY A 247 -15.70 22.72 -8.57
CA GLY A 247 -16.97 23.17 -7.96
C GLY A 247 -16.79 24.40 -7.09
N GLN A 248 -17.53 24.47 -5.98
CA GLN A 248 -17.40 25.50 -4.94
C GLN A 248 -17.52 24.82 -3.59
N ASP A 249 -16.52 25.00 -2.73
CA ASP A 249 -16.43 24.26 -1.47
C ASP A 249 -17.56 24.57 -0.50
N THR A 250 -17.96 23.55 0.26
CA THR A 250 -19.04 23.56 1.24
C THR A 250 -18.66 22.71 2.46
N TYR A 251 -19.49 22.73 3.50
CA TYR A 251 -19.25 21.95 4.72
C TYR A 251 -19.23 20.41 4.52
N ASN A 252 -19.70 19.89 3.37
CA ASN A 252 -19.77 18.45 3.09
C ASN A 252 -19.32 18.05 1.67
N ALA A 253 -18.82 19.00 0.87
CA ALA A 253 -18.20 18.73 -0.42
C ALA A 253 -17.08 19.76 -0.68
N VAL A 254 -15.89 19.27 -1.00
CA VAL A 254 -14.72 20.02 -1.48
C VAL A 254 -14.29 19.51 -2.85
N TYR A 255 -13.57 20.33 -3.60
CA TYR A 255 -13.24 20.07 -5.00
C TYR A 255 -11.73 20.12 -5.24
N TRP A 256 -11.19 19.09 -5.92
CA TRP A 256 -9.78 19.03 -6.29
C TRP A 256 -9.45 20.00 -7.42
N CYS A 257 -10.37 20.20 -8.37
CA CYS A 257 -10.10 20.90 -9.63
C CYS A 257 -8.92 20.28 -10.40
N SER A 258 -8.83 18.95 -10.45
CA SER A 258 -7.89 18.27 -11.32
C SER A 258 -8.28 18.45 -12.80
N ASP A 259 -7.28 18.71 -13.66
CA ASP A 259 -7.43 18.70 -15.12
C ASP A 259 -7.47 17.28 -15.73
N ASN A 260 -7.29 16.24 -14.90
CA ASN A 260 -7.24 14.82 -15.30
C ASN A 260 -8.06 13.95 -14.32
N SER A 261 -8.51 12.77 -14.75
CA SER A 261 -8.99 11.72 -13.83
C SER A 261 -7.94 11.38 -12.79
N VAL A 262 -8.37 11.16 -11.55
CA VAL A 262 -7.48 10.89 -10.41
C VAL A 262 -7.58 9.42 -9.97
N TRP A 263 -8.73 8.78 -10.15
CA TRP A 263 -8.97 7.42 -9.64
C TRP A 263 -8.99 6.41 -10.77
N ASN A 264 -7.98 5.56 -10.86
CA ASN A 264 -7.84 4.64 -11.99
C ASN A 264 -8.96 3.57 -12.01
N ASN A 265 -9.64 3.46 -13.15
CA ASN A 265 -10.69 2.47 -13.42
C ASN A 265 -10.18 1.00 -13.47
N SER A 266 -8.86 0.76 -13.56
CA SER A 266 -8.28 -0.59 -13.45
C SER A 266 -7.92 -1.03 -12.03
N GLY A 267 -8.28 -0.24 -11.01
CA GLY A 267 -7.88 -0.43 -9.61
C GLY A 267 -6.81 0.58 -9.19
N ASP A 268 -6.92 1.08 -7.97
CA ASP A 268 -6.09 2.15 -7.40
C ASP A 268 -6.12 2.10 -5.86
N SER A 269 -5.37 2.97 -5.20
CA SER A 269 -5.40 3.15 -3.75
C SER A 269 -5.33 4.62 -3.33
N ALA A 270 -6.31 5.10 -2.57
CA ALA A 270 -6.23 6.38 -1.87
C ALA A 270 -5.67 6.20 -0.46
N ILE A 271 -4.73 7.05 -0.07
CA ILE A 271 -4.13 7.13 1.28
C ILE A 271 -4.50 8.49 1.90
N LEU A 272 -5.07 8.47 3.11
CA LEU A 272 -5.40 9.65 3.91
C LEU A 272 -4.34 9.83 5.01
N ARG A 273 -3.78 11.05 5.10
CA ARG A 273 -2.75 11.44 6.07
C ARG A 273 -3.16 12.69 6.85
N ASP A 274 -2.66 12.85 8.09
CA ASP A 274 -2.81 14.11 8.84
C ASP A 274 -1.85 15.21 8.35
N ALA A 275 -1.91 16.40 8.95
CA ALA A 275 -1.07 17.55 8.57
C ALA A 275 0.43 17.32 8.84
N GLU A 276 0.76 16.35 9.69
CA GLU A 276 2.12 15.87 9.95
C GLU A 276 2.54 14.71 9.00
N GLY A 277 1.67 14.33 8.05
CA GLY A 277 1.90 13.26 7.07
C GLY A 277 1.73 11.84 7.62
N LEU A 278 1.26 11.69 8.86
CA LEU A 278 1.07 10.40 9.52
C LEU A 278 -0.15 9.68 8.96
N TYR A 279 -0.06 8.36 8.86
CA TYR A 279 -1.07 7.52 8.22
C TYR A 279 -2.36 7.45 9.05
N ILE A 280 -3.50 7.80 8.44
CA ILE A 280 -4.83 7.66 9.03
C ILE A 280 -5.52 6.40 8.50
N ALA A 281 -5.65 6.28 7.17
CA ALA A 281 -6.37 5.20 6.50
C ALA A 281 -5.92 5.05 5.05
N ALA A 282 -6.08 3.86 4.48
CA ALA A 282 -6.03 3.62 3.03
C ALA A 282 -7.31 2.90 2.58
N TYR A 283 -7.65 3.05 1.30
CA TYR A 283 -8.72 2.34 0.63
C TYR A 283 -8.23 1.93 -0.76
N GLN A 284 -8.34 0.64 -1.09
CA GLN A 284 -7.94 0.03 -2.35
C GLN A 284 -9.12 -0.74 -2.94
N TYR A 285 -9.24 -0.78 -4.27
CA TYR A 285 -10.36 -1.40 -5.00
C TYR A 285 -9.91 -2.11 -6.28
#